data_AF-A0A967HZ60-F1
#
_entry.id   AF-A0A967HZ60-F1
#
_cell.length_a   1.000
_cell.length_b   1.000
_cell.length_c   1.000
_cell.angle_alpha   90.00
_cell.angle_beta   90.00
_cell.angle_gamma   90.00
#
_symmetry.space_group_name_H-M   'P 1'
#
loop_
_entity.id
_entity.type
_entity.pdbx_description
1 polymer ?
#
loop_
_entity_poly.entity_id
_entity_poly.type
_entity_poly.pdbx_seq_one_letter_code
_entity_poly.pdbx_strand_id
1 'polypeptide(L)'
;MKKGLIVYLTDSNTLPMTFDADEALAALSLSCDHSVLAASAEGFYDIPEAWHLMLTRGMQYISCIKGRFNESGDIELYGEPLRLYG
;
A
#
# COMPACT_ATOMS: atom_id res chain seq x y z
N MET A 1 14.90 -3.75 13.03
CA MET A 1 14.28 -4.54 11.93
C MET A 1 13.43 -3.57 11.12
N LYS A 2 13.73 -3.37 9.83
CA LYS A 2 13.00 -2.40 8.99
C LYS A 2 11.64 -2.95 8.58
N LYS A 3 10.59 -2.17 8.77
CA LYS A 3 9.19 -2.52 8.52
C LYS A 3 8.71 -1.92 7.21
N GLY A 4 8.26 -2.77 6.30
CA GLY A 4 7.54 -2.40 5.09
C GLY A 4 6.04 -2.61 5.26
N LEU A 5 5.24 -1.71 4.69
CA LEU A 5 3.79 -1.84 4.62
C LEU A 5 3.31 -1.68 3.18
N ILE A 6 2.56 -2.66 2.70
CA ILE A 6 1.86 -2.60 1.43
C ILE A 6 0.40 -2.31 1.74
N VAL A 7 -0.16 -1.24 1.16
CA VAL A 7 -1.59 -0.96 1.22
C VAL A 7 -2.19 -1.39 -0.11
N TYR A 8 -2.97 -2.45 -0.11
CA TYR A 8 -3.67 -2.93 -1.30
C TYR A 8 -5.04 -2.26 -1.42
N LEU A 9 -5.21 -1.41 -2.41
CA LEU A 9 -6.46 -0.72 -2.65
C LEU A 9 -7.45 -1.62 -3.39
N THR A 10 -8.52 -2.05 -2.71
CA THR A 10 -9.44 -3.06 -3.27
C THR A 10 -10.34 -2.54 -4.38
N ASP A 11 -10.69 -1.25 -4.34
CA ASP A 11 -11.57 -0.60 -5.30
C ASP A 11 -10.77 0.34 -6.21
N SER A 12 -9.80 -0.23 -6.93
CA SER A 12 -8.78 0.52 -7.68
C SER A 12 -8.86 0.38 -9.19
N ASN A 13 -9.95 -0.15 -9.77
CA ASN A 13 -10.00 -0.36 -11.22
C ASN A 13 -9.88 0.94 -12.04
N THR A 14 -10.25 2.08 -11.45
CA THR A 14 -10.10 3.40 -12.05
C THR A 14 -9.68 4.40 -10.97
N LEU A 15 -8.40 4.76 -10.94
CA LEU A 15 -7.89 5.85 -10.13
C LEU A 15 -7.80 7.14 -10.97
N PRO A 16 -8.06 8.33 -10.38
CA PRO A 16 -7.80 9.59 -11.06
C PRO A 16 -6.35 9.65 -11.52
N MET A 17 -6.09 10.16 -12.73
CA MET A 17 -4.71 10.36 -13.23
C MET A 17 -3.87 11.26 -12.32
N THR A 18 -4.52 12.11 -11.53
CA THR A 18 -3.88 13.02 -10.56
C THR A 18 -3.77 12.43 -9.16
N PHE A 19 -4.09 11.15 -8.98
CA PHE A 19 -4.03 10.52 -7.67
C PHE A 19 -2.57 10.27 -7.28
N ASP A 20 -2.13 10.93 -6.21
CA ASP A 20 -0.80 10.77 -5.64
C ASP A 20 -0.84 9.71 -4.52
N ALA A 21 -0.24 8.55 -4.79
CA ALA A 21 -0.16 7.46 -3.83
C ALA A 21 0.66 7.82 -2.59
N ASP A 22 1.74 8.57 -2.77
CA ASP A 22 2.66 8.89 -1.68
C ASP A 22 2.01 9.91 -0.74
N GLU A 23 1.28 10.90 -1.27
CA GLU A 23 0.48 11.84 -0.48
C GLU A 23 -0.63 11.11 0.29
N ALA A 24 -1.37 10.22 -0.37
CA ALA A 24 -2.44 9.45 0.26
C ALA A 24 -1.93 8.54 1.39
N LEU A 25 -0.75 7.93 1.23
CA LEU A 25 -0.12 7.13 2.28
C LEU A 25 0.43 7.97 3.42
N ALA A 26 0.97 9.16 3.13
CA ALA A 26 1.46 10.08 4.16
C ALA A 26 0.34 10.53 5.10
N ALA A 27 -0.88 10.73 4.57
CA ALA A 27 -2.05 11.10 5.37
C ALA A 27 -2.44 10.03 6.41
N LEU A 28 -2.14 8.75 6.16
CA LEU A 28 -2.49 7.63 7.02
C LEU A 28 -1.63 7.51 8.30
N SER A 29 -0.56 8.30 8.44
CA SER A 29 0.34 8.27 9.62
C SER A 29 0.80 6.85 10.01
N LEU A 30 1.26 6.09 9.01
CA LEU A 30 1.59 4.67 9.16
C LEU A 30 2.85 4.45 10.00
N SER A 31 2.83 3.48 10.92
CA SER A 31 3.96 3.12 11.78
C SER A 31 4.94 2.14 11.10
N CYS A 32 5.45 2.52 9.93
CA CYS A 32 6.42 1.73 9.16
C CYS A 32 7.58 2.59 8.65
N ASP A 33 8.71 1.95 8.33
CA ASP A 33 9.87 2.63 7.75
C ASP A 33 9.63 2.95 6.26
N HIS A 34 8.83 2.12 5.59
CA HIS A 34 8.50 2.30 4.19
C HIS A 34 7.08 1.79 3.88
N SER A 35 6.30 2.58 3.15
CA SER A 35 4.97 2.21 2.68
C SER A 35 4.87 2.32 1.17
N VAL A 36 4.07 1.46 0.55
CA VAL A 36 3.74 1.55 -0.88
C VAL A 36 2.28 1.20 -1.09
N LEU A 37 1.66 1.83 -2.09
CA LEU A 37 0.30 1.53 -2.50
C LEU A 37 0.35 0.52 -3.64
N ALA A 38 -0.41 -0.56 -3.49
CA ALA A 38 -0.66 -1.53 -4.54
C ALA A 38 -2.11 -1.40 -5.01
N ALA A 39 -2.32 -1.44 -6.32
CA ALA A 39 -3.63 -1.23 -6.94
C ALA A 39 -3.74 -2.00 -8.24
N SER A 40 -4.98 -2.32 -8.65
CA SER A 40 -5.26 -2.95 -9.96
C SER A 40 -5.30 -1.91 -11.10
N ALA A 41 -5.22 -0.62 -10.78
CA ALA A 41 -5.14 0.46 -11.77
C ALA A 41 -3.81 0.42 -12.54
N GLU A 42 -3.86 0.79 -13.81
CA GLU A 42 -2.68 0.99 -14.63
C GLU A 42 -1.76 2.07 -14.03
N GLY A 43 -0.45 1.82 -14.03
CA GLY A 43 0.56 2.72 -13.47
C GLY A 43 0.86 2.52 -11.98
N PHE A 44 0.17 1.60 -11.32
CA PHE A 44 0.43 1.20 -9.93
C PHE A 44 1.07 -0.18 -9.86
N TYR A 45 1.79 -0.45 -8.77
CA TYR A 45 2.32 -1.78 -8.50
C TYR A 45 1.19 -2.75 -8.17
N ASP A 46 1.29 -3.98 -8.65
CA ASP A 46 0.54 -5.08 -8.06
C ASP A 46 1.16 -5.52 -6.71
N ILE A 47 0.51 -6.44 -5.99
CA ILE A 47 1.02 -6.94 -4.70
C ILE A 47 2.39 -7.62 -4.87
N PRO A 48 2.60 -8.55 -5.84
CA PRO A 48 3.92 -9.13 -6.11
C PRO A 48 5.04 -8.11 -6.37
N GLU A 49 4.80 -7.10 -7.21
CA GLU A 49 5.76 -6.05 -7.54
C GLU A 49 6.07 -5.18 -6.33
N ALA A 50 5.04 -4.74 -5.59
CA ALA A 50 5.19 -4.00 -4.35
C ALA A 50 5.99 -4.80 -3.31
N TRP A 51 5.74 -6.11 -3.22
CA TRP A 51 6.48 -6.99 -2.32
C TRP A 51 7.94 -7.14 -2.74
N HIS A 52 8.21 -7.35 -4.03
CA HIS A 52 9.57 -7.40 -4.56
C HIS A 52 10.33 -6.09 -4.30
N LEU A 53 9.67 -4.94 -4.47
CA LEU A 53 10.23 -3.63 -4.16
C LEU A 53 10.61 -3.50 -2.67
N MET A 54 9.76 -3.97 -1.77
CA MET A 54 10.03 -3.96 -0.33
C MET A 54 11.24 -4.82 0.03
N LEU A 55 11.36 -6.01 -0.56
CA LEU A 55 12.50 -6.90 -0.35
C LEU A 55 13.81 -6.28 -0.86
N THR A 56 13.80 -5.72 -2.08
CA THR A 56 14.99 -5.07 -2.67
C THR A 56 15.39 -3.79 -1.92
N ARG A 57 14.45 -3.12 -1.24
CA ARG A 57 14.71 -2.00 -0.31
C ARG A 57 15.20 -2.44 1.08
N GLY A 58 15.35 -3.74 1.31
CA GLY A 58 15.88 -4.30 2.56
C GLY A 58 14.87 -4.30 3.72
N MET A 59 13.57 -4.27 3.42
CA MET A 59 12.54 -4.46 4.44
C MET A 59 12.52 -5.92 4.90
N GLN A 60 12.55 -6.13 6.20
CA GLN A 60 12.65 -7.47 6.83
C GLN A 60 11.34 -7.92 7.45
N TYR A 61 10.43 -6.97 7.68
CA TYR A 61 9.10 -7.23 8.21
C TYR A 61 8.10 -6.54 7.29
N ILE A 62 7.48 -7.31 6.40
CA ILE A 62 6.56 -6.78 5.38
C ILE A 62 5.15 -7.24 5.73
N SER A 63 4.24 -6.28 5.87
CA SER A 63 2.81 -6.53 6.02
C SER A 63 2.06 -5.98 4.82
N CYS A 64 0.95 -6.62 4.47
CA CYS A 64 -0.01 -6.15 3.48
C CYS A 64 -1.36 -5.95 4.17
N ILE A 65 -1.98 -4.78 4.02
CA ILE A 65 -3.31 -4.49 4.54
C ILE A 65 -4.20 -3.96 3.41
N LYS A 66 -5.51 -4.20 3.49
CA LYS A 66 -6.46 -3.68 2.51
C LYS A 66 -6.78 -2.22 2.82
N GLY A 67 -6.88 -1.42 1.77
CA GLY A 67 -7.38 -0.05 1.79
C GLY A 67 -8.57 0.10 0.85
N ARG A 68 -9.46 1.03 1.16
CA ARG A 68 -10.56 1.48 0.28
C ARG A 68 -10.71 2.98 0.39
N PHE A 69 -11.34 3.62 -0.57
CA PHE A 69 -11.75 5.01 -0.39
C PHE A 69 -12.97 5.10 0.52
N ASN A 70 -12.96 6.07 1.43
CA ASN A 70 -14.14 6.47 2.19
C ASN A 70 -14.98 7.49 1.39
N GLU A 71 -16.08 7.96 1.98
CA GLU A 71 -16.97 8.96 1.35
C GLU A 71 -16.30 10.31 1.10
N SER A 72 -15.24 10.64 1.84
CA SER A 72 -14.43 11.86 1.67
C SER A 72 -13.38 11.73 0.58
N GLY A 73 -13.16 10.51 0.04
CA GLY A 73 -12.10 10.23 -0.93
C GLY A 73 -10.73 9.91 -0.31
N ASP A 74 -10.64 9.80 1.02
CA ASP A 74 -9.42 9.38 1.70
C ASP A 74 -9.32 7.85 1.75
N ILE A 75 -8.11 7.33 1.86
CA ILE A 75 -7.92 5.90 2.11
C ILE A 75 -8.30 5.57 3.55
N GLU A 76 -9.16 4.58 3.72
CA GLU A 76 -9.44 3.91 4.99
C GLU A 76 -8.87 2.49 4.94
N LEU A 77 -8.04 2.15 5.94
CA LEU A 77 -7.51 0.80 6.10
C LEU A 77 -8.51 -0.11 6.79
N TYR A 78 -8.62 -1.36 6.34
CA TYR A 78 -9.56 -2.31 6.92
C TYR A 78 -9.08 -3.77 6.85
N GLY A 79 -9.63 -4.58 7.74
CA GLY A 79 -9.23 -5.98 7.94
C GLY A 79 -7.91 -6.12 8.69
N GLU A 80 -7.46 -7.37 8.83
CA GLU A 80 -6.21 -7.67 9.52
C GLU A 80 -5.02 -7.60 8.55
N PRO A 81 -3.88 -7.00 8.96
CA PRO A 81 -2.67 -7.04 8.16
C PRO A 81 -2.17 -8.48 7.97
N LEU A 82 -1.95 -8.87 6.72
CA LEU A 82 -1.30 -10.13 6.37
C LEU A 82 0.20 -9.95 6.40
N ARG A 83 0.91 -10.76 7.18
CA ARG A 83 2.37 -10.78 7.15
C ARG A 83 2.86 -11.59 5.96
N LEU A 84 3.71 -10.98 5.15
CA LEU A 84 4.36 -11.64 4.02
C LEU A 84 5.71 -12.20 4.47
N TYR A 85 5.97 -13.44 4.08
CA TYR A 85 7.22 -14.17 4.38
C TYR A 85 7.88 -14.55 3.06
N GLY A 86 9.18 -14.31 2.96
CA GLY A 86 10.01 -14.59 1.79
C GLY A 86 11.48 -14.49 2.13
#